data_AF-A0A6J4M1M2-F1
#
_entry.id   AF-A0A6J4M1M2-F1
#
_cell.length_a   1.000
_cell.length_b   1.000
_cell.length_c   1.000
_cell.angle_alpha   90.00
_cell.angle_beta   90.00
_cell.angle_gamma   90.00
#
_symmetry.space_group_name_H-M   'P 1'
#
loop_
_entity.id
_entity.type
_entity.pdbx_description
1 polymer ?
#
loop_
_entity_poly.entity_id
_entity_poly.type
_entity_poly.pdbx_seq_one_letter_code
_entity_poly.pdbx_strand_id
1 'polypeptide(L)'
;MWHGWGYARAHRDEFEARRAAIQDVARRQLAAYRIFVADPAAGGGDPRLRERLEAAIMDALSEQPPPLCDLPDRGTFQARRRRGEPPVLVRSACSSLLHGLPATLLV
;
A
#
# COMPACT_ATOMS: atom_id res chain seq x y z
N MET A 1 5.14 -11.50 8.34
CA MET A 1 4.41 -10.33 8.88
C MET A 1 3.25 -10.91 9.68
N TRP A 2 3.08 -10.53 10.94
CA TRP A 2 2.04 -11.06 11.83
C TRP A 2 0.65 -10.72 11.30
N HIS A 3 -0.34 -11.62 11.45
CA HIS A 3 -1.66 -11.61 10.79
C HIS A 3 -2.64 -10.51 11.27
N GLY A 4 -2.12 -9.31 11.54
CA GLY A 4 -2.91 -8.14 11.91
C GLY A 4 -3.45 -8.18 13.35
N TRP A 5 -4.22 -7.14 13.66
CA TRP A 5 -4.79 -6.90 15.00
C TRP A 5 -5.82 -7.95 15.41
N GLY A 6 -6.55 -8.53 14.45
CA GLY A 6 -7.55 -9.56 14.71
C GLY A 6 -6.94 -10.86 15.24
N TYR A 7 -5.88 -11.35 14.61
CA TYR A 7 -5.18 -12.56 15.04
C TYR A 7 -4.50 -12.38 16.40
N ALA A 8 -3.86 -11.22 16.63
CA ALA A 8 -3.24 -10.88 17.92
C ALA A 8 -4.27 -10.88 19.07
N ARG A 9 -5.49 -10.37 18.82
CA ARG A 9 -6.57 -10.37 19.81
C ARG A 9 -7.06 -11.78 20.13
N ALA A 10 -7.13 -12.66 19.14
CA ALA A 10 -7.55 -14.05 19.30
C ALA A 10 -6.46 -14.96 19.91
N HIS A 11 -5.18 -14.61 19.76
CA HIS A 11 -4.02 -15.42 20.19
C HIS A 11 -3.09 -14.59 21.08
N ARG A 12 -3.66 -14.01 22.14
CA ARG A 12 -2.96 -13.07 23.01
C ARG A 12 -1.74 -13.69 23.68
N ASP A 13 -1.85 -14.93 24.15
CA ASP A 13 -0.77 -15.59 24.89
C ASP A 13 0.44 -15.87 23.99
N GLU A 14 0.20 -16.27 22.73
CA GLU A 14 1.27 -16.44 21.73
C GLU A 14 1.94 -15.11 21.41
N PHE A 15 1.15 -14.05 21.23
CA PHE A 15 1.66 -12.71 20.98
C PHE A 15 2.56 -12.24 22.13
N GLU A 16 2.13 -12.40 23.38
CA GLU A 16 2.92 -11.99 24.55
C GLU A 16 4.23 -12.81 24.65
N ALA A 17 4.17 -14.12 24.42
CA ALA A 17 5.36 -14.98 24.43
C ALA A 17 6.38 -14.59 23.34
N ARG A 18 5.93 -14.05 22.20
CA ARG A 18 6.77 -13.68 21.06
C ARG A 18 7.00 -12.18 20.91
N ARG A 19 6.50 -11.38 21.85
CA ARG A 19 6.41 -9.91 21.75
C ARG A 19 7.75 -9.27 21.39
N ALA A 20 8.82 -9.68 22.07
CA ALA A 20 10.15 -9.13 21.84
C ALA A 20 10.66 -9.38 20.40
N ALA A 21 10.51 -10.61 19.91
CA ALA A 21 10.92 -10.99 18.55
C ALA A 21 10.08 -10.27 17.48
N ILE A 22 8.76 -10.17 17.69
CA ILE A 22 7.85 -9.44 16.79
C ILE A 22 8.23 -7.96 16.73
N GLN A 23 8.48 -7.33 17.88
CA GLN A 23 8.88 -5.91 17.94
C GLN A 23 10.21 -5.65 17.26
N ASP A 24 11.18 -6.54 17.42
CA ASP A 24 12.49 -6.39 16.79
C ASP A 24 12.42 -6.50 15.26
N VAL A 25 11.67 -7.48 14.74
CA VAL A 25 11.40 -7.59 13.30
C VAL A 25 10.64 -6.39 12.77
N ALA A 26 9.61 -5.94 13.49
CA ALA A 26 8.82 -4.76 13.11
C ALA A 26 9.69 -3.50 13.06
N ARG A 27 10.58 -3.28 14.03
CA ARG A 27 11.53 -2.15 14.02
C ARG A 27 12.48 -2.23 12.84
N ARG A 28 13.04 -3.40 12.54
CA ARG A 28 13.92 -3.58 11.37
C ARG A 28 13.19 -3.32 10.06
N GLN A 29 11.93 -3.75 9.94
CA GLN A 29 11.09 -3.43 8.79
C GLN A 29 10.78 -1.93 8.69
N LEU A 30 10.35 -1.30 9.79
CA LEU A 30 10.06 0.13 9.84
C LEU A 30 11.28 1.00 9.53
N ALA A 31 12.46 0.62 10.02
CA ALA A 31 13.71 1.31 9.71
C ALA A 31 14.14 1.15 8.24
N ALA A 32 13.68 0.11 7.54
CA ALA A 32 13.94 -0.10 6.13
C ALA A 32 12.99 0.72 5.22
N TYR A 33 11.82 1.13 5.74
CA TYR A 33 10.93 2.01 4.99
C TYR A 33 11.44 3.45 5.03
N ARG A 34 11.79 3.98 3.86
CA ARG A 34 11.95 5.42 3.65
C ARG A 34 10.65 5.95 3.04
N ILE A 35 9.95 6.81 3.77
CA ILE A 35 8.77 7.50 3.24
C ILE A 35 9.28 8.58 2.30
N PHE A 36 9.22 8.31 0.99
CA PHE A 36 9.45 9.31 -0.03
C PHE A 36 8.10 9.90 -0.41
N VAL A 37 7.89 11.19 -0.10
CA VAL A 37 6.72 11.93 -0.58
C VAL A 37 7.14 12.60 -1.89
N ALA A 38 6.71 12.02 -3.00
CA ALA A 38 6.74 12.73 -4.28
C ALA A 38 5.45 13.56 -4.38
N ASP A 39 5.57 14.86 -4.63
CA ASP A 39 4.43 15.64 -5.12
C ASP A 39 4.39 15.51 -6.64
N PRO A 40 3.49 14.68 -7.21
CA PRO A 40 3.42 14.49 -8.65
C PRO A 40 2.95 15.74 -9.39
N ALA A 41 2.47 16.77 -8.68
CA ALA A 41 2.10 18.07 -9.26
C ALA A 41 3.22 19.12 -9.17
N ALA A 42 4.37 18.82 -8.54
CA ALA A 42 5.51 19.73 -8.47
C ALA A 42 6.07 20.02 -9.88
N GLY A 43 5.64 21.15 -10.46
CA GLY A 43 5.89 21.51 -11.86
C GLY A 43 4.65 21.92 -12.66
N GLY A 44 3.49 22.06 -12.02
CA GLY A 44 2.24 22.47 -12.69
C GLY A 44 1.48 21.29 -13.32
N GLY A 45 1.73 20.07 -12.82
CA GLY A 45 1.03 18.85 -13.24
C GLY A 45 -0.40 18.75 -12.70
N ASP A 46 -1.05 17.62 -12.98
CA ASP A 46 -2.41 17.34 -12.50
C ASP A 46 -2.45 17.26 -10.96
N PRO A 47 -3.18 18.17 -10.27
CA PRO A 47 -3.24 18.20 -8.81
C PRO A 47 -3.89 16.94 -8.21
N ARG A 48 -4.65 16.18 -9.01
CA ARG A 48 -5.32 14.94 -8.61
C ARG A 48 -4.51 13.69 -8.92
N LEU A 49 -3.33 13.81 -9.52
CA LEU A 49 -2.53 12.65 -9.92
C LEU A 49 -2.16 11.77 -8.72
N ARG A 50 -1.86 12.38 -7.56
CA ARG A 50 -1.61 11.64 -6.32
C ARG A 50 -2.81 10.80 -5.89
N GLU A 51 -3.98 11.43 -5.81
CA GLU A 51 -5.24 10.78 -5.41
C GLU A 51 -5.58 9.59 -6.32
N ARG A 52 -5.42 9.78 -7.63
CA ARG A 52 -5.68 8.77 -8.66
C ARG A 52 -4.71 7.60 -8.56
N LEU A 53 -3.43 7.90 -8.30
CA LEU A 53 -2.40 6.88 -8.11
C LEU A 53 -2.64 6.05 -6.84
N GLU A 54 -2.95 6.71 -5.72
CA GLU A 54 -3.30 6.03 -4.47
C GLU A 54 -4.51 5.12 -4.66
N ALA A 55 -5.56 5.60 -5.32
CA ALA A 55 -6.73 4.78 -5.63
C ALA A 55 -6.39 3.56 -6.48
N ALA A 56 -5.60 3.72 -7.56
CA ALA A 56 -5.23 2.60 -8.43
C ALA A 56 -4.33 1.56 -7.73
N ILE A 57 -3.44 1.99 -6.84
CA ILE A 57 -2.63 1.07 -6.00
C ILE A 57 -3.55 0.26 -5.08
N MET A 58 -4.49 0.94 -4.42
CA MET A 58 -5.41 0.28 -3.48
C MET A 58 -6.37 -0.67 -4.20
N ASP A 59 -6.89 -0.30 -5.36
CA ASP A 59 -7.70 -1.17 -6.21
C ASP A 59 -6.91 -2.42 -6.62
N ALA A 60 -5.68 -2.24 -7.14
CA ALA A 60 -4.82 -3.34 -7.56
C ALA A 60 -4.52 -4.34 -6.44
N LEU A 61 -4.28 -3.85 -5.22
CA LEU A 61 -4.08 -4.69 -4.03
C LEU A 61 -5.38 -5.38 -3.59
N SER A 62 -6.51 -4.69 -3.63
CA SER A 62 -7.81 -5.22 -3.21
C SER A 62 -8.27 -6.38 -4.10
N GLU A 63 -7.87 -6.40 -5.37
CA GLU A 63 -8.18 -7.46 -6.34
C GLU A 63 -7.27 -8.70 -6.21
N GLN A 64 -6.22 -8.67 -5.39
CA GLN A 64 -5.32 -9.80 -5.20
C GLN A 64 -5.96 -10.93 -4.36
N PRO A 65 -5.43 -12.16 -4.42
CA PRO A 65 -5.78 -13.17 -3.43
C PRO A 65 -5.22 -12.84 -2.03
N PRO A 66 -5.78 -13.42 -0.96
CA PRO A 66 -5.20 -13.33 0.37
C PRO A 66 -3.72 -13.79 0.38
N PRO A 67 -2.85 -13.14 1.18
CA PRO A 67 -3.16 -12.11 2.17
C PRO A 67 -3.09 -10.67 1.64
N LEU A 68 -2.85 -10.46 0.33
CA LEU A 68 -2.54 -9.13 -0.22
C LEU A 68 -3.78 -8.22 -0.27
N CYS A 69 -4.97 -8.78 -0.54
CA CYS A 69 -6.24 -8.04 -0.48
C CYS A 69 -6.60 -7.51 0.91
N ASP A 70 -5.92 -7.99 1.95
CA ASP A 70 -6.14 -7.55 3.32
C ASP A 70 -5.13 -6.47 3.76
N LEU A 71 -4.22 -6.05 2.86
CA LEU A 71 -3.33 -4.92 3.09
C LEU A 71 -4.07 -3.56 3.07
N PRO A 72 -5.00 -3.29 2.12
CA PRO A 72 -5.77 -2.06 2.15
C PRO A 72 -6.78 -2.07 3.31
N ASP A 73 -6.83 -0.97 4.07
CA ASP A 73 -7.90 -0.77 5.05
C ASP A 73 -9.25 -0.63 4.32
N ARG A 74 -10.17 -1.56 4.57
CA ARG A 74 -11.50 -1.55 3.97
C ARG A 74 -12.32 -0.42 4.60
N GLY A 75 -12.53 0.68 3.85
CA GLY A 75 -13.37 1.81 4.28
C GLY A 75 -12.79 3.20 3.99
N THR A 76 -11.55 3.30 3.52
CA THR A 76 -10.97 4.58 3.09
C THR A 76 -11.59 5.04 1.78
N PHE A 77 -11.98 6.32 1.70
CA PHE A 77 -12.44 6.92 0.43
C PHE A 77 -11.30 6.93 -0.59
N GLN A 78 -11.48 6.24 -1.71
CA GLN A 78 -10.52 6.20 -2.82
C GLN A 78 -10.99 7.09 -3.95
N ALA A 79 -10.23 8.15 -4.22
CA ALA A 79 -10.54 9.13 -5.25
C ALA A 79 -10.11 8.64 -6.65
N ARG A 80 -10.83 7.64 -7.17
CA ARG A 80 -10.62 7.07 -8.51
C ARG A 80 -10.70 8.12 -9.63
N ARG A 81 -10.16 7.77 -10.80
CA ARG A 81 -10.25 8.57 -12.04
C ARG A 81 -11.71 8.91 -12.36
N ARG A 82 -12.00 10.19 -12.57
CA ARG A 82 -13.32 10.68 -12.97
C ARG A 82 -13.51 10.56 -14.48
N ARG A 83 -14.77 10.55 -14.90
CA ARG A 83 -15.12 10.63 -16.33
C ARG A 83 -14.67 11.99 -16.88
N GLY A 84 -13.82 11.99 -17.90
CA GLY A 84 -13.27 13.19 -18.53
C GLY A 84 -11.83 13.52 -18.13
N GLU A 85 -11.27 12.84 -17.11
CA GLU A 85 -9.84 12.99 -16.80
C GLU A 85 -9.00 12.21 -17.81
N PRO A 86 -7.92 12.82 -18.36
CA PRO A 86 -7.05 12.13 -19.29
C PRO A 86 -6.36 10.95 -18.58
N PRO A 87 -6.33 9.76 -19.18
CA PRO A 87 -5.66 8.61 -18.59
C PRO A 87 -4.16 8.88 -18.46
N VAL A 88 -3.58 8.51 -17.34
CA VAL A 88 -2.12 8.56 -17.14
C VAL A 88 -1.60 7.15 -16.93
N LEU A 89 -0.57 6.79 -17.68
CA LEU A 89 0.09 5.50 -17.53
C LEU A 89 1.30 5.66 -16.61
N VAL A 90 1.27 4.98 -15.46
CA VAL A 90 2.36 5.01 -14.48
C VAL A 90 3.09 3.68 -14.53
N ARG A 91 4.41 3.72 -14.71
CA ARG A 91 5.26 2.53 -14.72
C ARG A 91 6.20 2.54 -13.53
N SER A 92 6.31 1.42 -12.84
CA SER A 92 7.30 1.25 -11.79
C SER A 92 8.72 1.29 -12.38
N ALA A 93 9.58 2.14 -11.81
CA ALA A 93 11.02 2.15 -12.09
C ALA A 93 11.82 1.39 -11.01
N CYS A 94 11.14 0.64 -10.15
CA CYS A 94 11.78 -0.16 -9.10
C CYS A 94 12.47 -1.36 -9.72
N SER A 95 13.73 -1.61 -9.33
CA SER A 95 14.47 -2.82 -9.70
C SER A 95 13.99 -4.07 -8.96
N SER A 96 13.20 -3.90 -7.90
CA SER A 96 12.63 -4.98 -7.09
C SER A 96 11.17 -5.21 -7.47
N LEU A 97 10.74 -6.48 -7.38
CA LEU A 97 9.34 -6.84 -7.54
C LEU A 97 8.50 -6.28 -6.39
N LEU A 98 7.43 -5.56 -6.74
CA LEU A 98 6.41 -5.12 -5.79
C LEU A 98 5.26 -6.13 -5.83
N HIS A 99 5.22 -7.04 -4.87
CA HIS A 99 4.16 -8.04 -4.80
C HIS A 99 2.77 -7.39 -4.67
N GLY A 100 1.82 -7.87 -5.47
CA GLY A 100 0.44 -7.38 -5.47
C GLY A 100 0.21 -6.13 -6.32
N LEU A 101 1.25 -5.57 -6.96
CA LEU A 101 1.10 -4.46 -7.89
C LEU A 101 1.56 -4.86 -9.30
N PRO A 102 0.82 -4.46 -10.35
CA PRO A 102 1.28 -4.64 -11.72
C PRO A 102 2.47 -3.72 -12.02
N ALA A 103 3.25 -4.06 -13.05
CA ALA A 103 4.35 -3.22 -13.53
C ALA A 103 3.88 -1.83 -14.00
N THR A 104 2.61 -1.76 -14.41
CA THR A 104 1.98 -0.56 -14.96
C THR A 104 0.60 -0.36 -14.35
N LEU A 105 0.31 0.87 -13.93
CA LEU A 105 -1.00 1.31 -13.46
C LEU A 105 -1.59 2.31 -14.44
N LEU A 106 -2.89 2.18 -14.69
CA LEU A 106 -3.68 3.18 -15.40
C LEU A 106 -4.41 4.01 -14.36
N VAL A 107 -4.01 5.27 -14.21
CA VAL A 107 -4.60 6.20 -13.24
C VAL A 107 -5.43 7.26 -13.93
#